data_AF-A0A937DTT2-F1
#
_entry.id   AF-A0A937DTT2-F1
#
_cell.length_a   1.000
_cell.length_b   1.000
_cell.length_c   1.000
_cell.angle_alpha   90.00
_cell.angle_beta   90.00
_cell.angle_gamma   90.00
#
_symmetry.space_group_name_H-M   'P 1'
#
loop_
_entity.id
_entity.type
_entity.pdbx_description
1 polymer ?
#
loop_
_entity_poly.entity_id
_entity_poly.type
_entity_poly.pdbx_seq_one_letter_code
_entity_poly.pdbx_strand_id
1 'polypeptide(L)'
;MRHLLLSITALMSMSLLHAQDITDKYWTYRKRLWDGFVVTGTGPGRSICAAQAITLKDGRRGLYFGDVITYHGWYVSALATEYALLKRSGAPTDITLQELCYALQAVERLDLLAETLYADASGRYGEPVLNGFFVRDDIDTSYKHFFPGTQLIYSDYLLGQQTPARPMSDNEMSQDQVIHLLQGLCLTYALLPEEAAFNGYAPRSKAAETGLRILRFMSQNNWHIHNPVTGKPLYRGPDARIFSRPLYRVGVFLNGGKAPEGLEKPAAVSSFSWPLTQTGMIPVFFNRAMVMLLATEGNAWGGTKRTAEVLKLYDRLWNKPVFPLVHRVLYRDAKPGSQAFARKVEKLLLEAPVGGPARNTPGTWNASNRWLASRKSYRKGDSFFPEAQNTGLDYMVLHNVYRLVYESPEGHNFRMPEPVKDAFRVR
;
A
#
# COMPACT_ATOMS: atom_id res chain seq x y z
N MET A 1 29.95 16.96 -45.83
CA MET A 1 30.06 15.60 -45.23
C MET A 1 30.30 15.59 -43.72
N ARG A 2 31.20 16.41 -43.15
CA ARG A 2 31.47 16.41 -41.68
C ARG A 2 30.27 16.75 -40.79
N HIS A 3 29.35 17.61 -41.22
CA HIS A 3 28.13 17.94 -40.44
C HIS A 3 27.05 16.84 -40.47
N LEU A 4 27.01 16.00 -41.51
CA LEU A 4 26.04 14.91 -41.62
C LEU A 4 26.41 13.71 -40.72
N LEU A 5 27.72 13.46 -40.55
CA LEU A 5 28.22 12.42 -39.64
C LEU A 5 27.97 12.77 -38.16
N LEU A 6 28.15 14.04 -37.77
CA LEU A 6 27.88 14.51 -36.39
C LEU A 6 26.41 14.36 -35.98
N SER A 7 25.47 14.64 -36.90
CA SER A 7 24.02 14.47 -36.66
C SER A 7 23.61 13.01 -36.52
N ILE A 8 24.24 12.09 -37.27
CA ILE A 8 23.96 10.65 -37.18
C ILE A 8 24.53 10.07 -35.88
N THR A 9 25.71 10.50 -35.42
CA THR A 9 26.22 10.10 -34.08
C THR A 9 25.40 10.66 -32.92
N ALA A 10 24.83 11.86 -33.04
CA ALA A 10 23.93 12.42 -32.01
C ALA A 10 22.56 11.71 -31.96
N LEU A 11 22.04 11.28 -33.12
CA LEU A 11 20.83 10.45 -33.22
C LEU A 11 21.06 9.00 -32.75
N MET A 12 22.25 8.44 -33.00
CA MET A 12 22.63 7.10 -32.50
C MET A 12 22.96 7.07 -31.01
N SER A 13 23.57 8.12 -30.45
CA SER A 13 23.81 8.22 -29.00
C SER A 13 22.53 8.47 -28.20
N MET A 14 21.47 9.03 -28.81
CA MET A 14 20.13 9.07 -28.22
C MET A 14 19.34 7.75 -28.36
N SER A 15 19.70 6.86 -29.29
CA SER A 15 19.09 5.53 -29.42
C SER A 15 19.85 4.43 -28.66
N LEU A 16 21.05 4.75 -28.15
CA LEU A 16 21.80 3.97 -27.16
C LEU A 16 21.57 4.44 -25.71
N LEU A 17 20.68 5.41 -25.48
CA LEU A 17 19.93 5.47 -24.22
C LEU A 17 19.15 4.16 -24.14
N HIS A 18 19.79 3.17 -23.51
CA HIS A 18 19.20 1.88 -23.18
C HIS A 18 17.74 2.13 -22.81
N ALA A 19 16.82 1.48 -23.51
CA ALA A 19 15.49 1.29 -22.98
C ALA A 19 15.69 0.60 -21.64
N GLN A 20 15.73 1.38 -20.56
CA GLN A 20 16.09 0.86 -19.26
C GLN A 20 15.03 -0.16 -18.90
N ASP A 21 15.47 -1.37 -18.60
CA ASP A 21 14.56 -2.42 -18.21
C ASP A 21 13.78 -1.95 -16.98
N ILE A 22 12.45 -2.05 -17.06
CA ILE A 22 11.57 -1.75 -15.92
C ILE A 22 11.90 -2.64 -14.72
N THR A 23 12.55 -3.79 -14.94
CA THR A 23 13.13 -4.63 -13.88
C THR A 23 14.28 -3.95 -13.14
N ASP A 24 15.23 -3.35 -13.84
CA ASP A 24 16.36 -2.64 -13.21
C ASP A 24 15.86 -1.42 -12.43
N LYS A 25 14.85 -0.73 -12.98
CA LYS A 25 14.18 0.37 -12.29
C LYS A 25 13.44 -0.10 -11.03
N TYR A 26 12.79 -1.26 -11.08
CA TYR A 26 12.18 -1.89 -9.90
C TYR A 26 13.21 -2.12 -8.79
N TRP A 27 14.34 -2.76 -9.08
CA TRP A 27 15.36 -3.03 -8.07
C TRP A 27 16.04 -1.76 -7.55
N THR A 28 16.16 -0.73 -8.40
CA THR A 28 16.60 0.61 -7.96
C THR A 28 15.63 1.20 -6.91
N TYR A 29 14.33 1.07 -7.13
CA TYR A 29 13.30 1.54 -6.18
C TYR A 29 13.32 0.71 -4.90
N ARG A 30 13.47 -0.60 -5.03
CA ARG A 30 13.55 -1.53 -3.91
C ARG A 30 14.72 -1.21 -2.99
N LYS A 31 15.91 -0.97 -3.56
CA LYS A 31 17.09 -0.54 -2.81
C LYS A 31 16.85 0.79 -2.11
N ARG A 32 16.29 1.77 -2.83
CA ARG A 32 15.97 3.10 -2.25
C ARG A 32 15.02 2.98 -1.05
N LEU A 33 14.03 2.11 -1.13
CA LEU A 33 13.09 1.84 -0.03
C LEU A 33 13.83 1.44 1.26
N TRP A 34 14.76 0.48 1.17
CA TRP A 34 15.55 0.05 2.33
C TRP A 34 16.55 1.09 2.82
N ASP A 35 17.20 1.78 1.89
CA ASP A 35 18.22 2.76 2.24
C ASP A 35 17.62 3.95 2.99
N GLY A 36 16.37 4.33 2.67
CA GLY A 36 15.82 5.62 3.08
C GLY A 36 14.43 5.63 3.71
N PHE A 37 13.68 4.53 3.73
CA PHE A 37 12.27 4.56 4.13
C PHE A 37 11.82 3.50 5.13
N VAL A 38 12.51 2.35 5.22
CA VAL A 38 12.11 1.26 6.11
C VAL A 38 13.29 0.58 6.77
N VAL A 39 13.14 0.23 8.04
CA VAL A 39 14.06 -0.62 8.81
C VAL A 39 13.32 -1.90 9.13
N THR A 40 13.82 -3.05 8.70
CA THR A 40 13.13 -4.33 8.92
C THR A 40 13.35 -4.86 10.34
N GLY A 41 12.37 -5.59 10.86
CA GLY A 41 12.39 -6.22 12.19
C GLY A 41 11.09 -6.04 12.97
N THR A 42 11.11 -6.45 14.24
CA THR A 42 9.91 -6.58 15.10
C THR A 42 9.71 -5.44 16.11
N GLY A 43 10.75 -4.64 16.39
CA GLY A 43 10.71 -3.56 17.37
C GLY A 43 9.86 -2.34 16.97
N PRO A 44 9.69 -1.35 17.86
CA PRO A 44 8.92 -0.13 17.59
C PRO A 44 9.39 0.59 16.33
N GLY A 45 8.43 1.02 15.51
CA GLY A 45 8.65 1.65 14.21
C GLY A 45 9.23 0.74 13.12
N ARG A 46 9.74 -0.45 13.46
CA ARG A 46 10.34 -1.36 12.49
C ARG A 46 9.26 -2.03 11.64
N SER A 47 9.66 -2.26 10.40
CA SER A 47 8.86 -2.74 9.28
C SER A 47 7.64 -1.87 9.00
N ILE A 48 7.66 -0.60 9.45
CA ILE A 48 6.74 0.45 9.04
C ILE A 48 7.48 1.35 8.05
N CYS A 49 6.91 1.50 6.86
CA CYS A 49 7.52 2.28 5.78
C CYS A 49 7.15 3.76 5.90
N ALA A 50 8.14 4.66 5.98
CA ALA A 50 7.91 6.10 5.88
C ALA A 50 7.21 6.42 4.55
N ALA A 51 6.27 7.37 4.57
CA ALA A 51 5.61 7.85 3.36
C ALA A 51 6.57 8.65 2.48
N GLN A 52 7.40 9.49 3.11
CA GLN A 52 8.31 10.41 2.44
C GLN A 52 9.62 10.61 3.21
N ALA A 53 10.72 10.79 2.49
CA ALA A 53 11.92 11.43 3.00
C ALA A 53 11.89 12.91 2.58
N ILE A 54 12.08 13.81 3.53
CA ILE A 54 11.80 15.24 3.35
C ILE A 54 13.01 16.10 3.67
N THR A 55 13.10 17.24 3.01
CA THR A 55 14.04 18.32 3.35
C THR A 55 13.23 19.58 3.64
N LEU A 56 13.46 20.17 4.82
CA LEU A 56 12.86 21.43 5.23
C LEU A 56 13.57 22.62 4.57
N LYS A 57 12.94 23.79 4.62
CA LYS A 57 13.51 25.04 4.06
C LYS A 57 14.85 25.44 4.69
N ASP A 58 15.11 25.02 5.92
CA ASP A 58 16.37 25.28 6.65
C ASP A 58 17.44 24.22 6.37
N GLY A 59 17.21 23.32 5.42
CA GLY A 59 18.13 22.25 5.04
C GLY A 59 18.07 21.01 5.92
N ARG A 60 17.29 21.02 7.01
CA ARG A 60 17.15 19.83 7.87
C ARG A 60 16.44 18.71 7.13
N ARG A 61 16.91 17.48 7.34
CA ARG A 61 16.34 16.27 6.73
C ARG A 61 15.50 15.48 7.73
N GLY A 62 14.40 14.91 7.25
CA GLY A 62 13.51 14.13 8.09
C GLY A 62 12.80 12.99 7.35
N LEU A 63 12.12 12.15 8.13
CA LEU A 63 11.19 11.15 7.63
C LEU A 63 9.76 11.51 8.07
N TYR A 64 8.82 11.36 7.14
CA TYR A 64 7.41 11.62 7.36
C TYR A 64 6.61 10.32 7.22
N PHE A 65 5.89 9.95 8.28
CA PHE A 65 5.10 8.73 8.38
C PHE A 65 3.60 9.02 8.18
N GLY A 66 3.04 10.06 8.82
CA GLY A 66 1.66 10.52 8.59
C GLY A 66 0.62 9.39 8.61
N ASP A 67 -0.26 9.31 7.60
CA ASP A 67 -1.21 8.20 7.38
C ASP A 67 -0.51 6.88 6.98
N VAL A 68 0.46 6.44 7.77
CA VAL A 68 1.46 5.46 7.37
C VAL A 68 0.85 4.11 7.01
N ILE A 69 -0.23 3.70 7.67
CA ILE A 69 -0.90 2.41 7.40
C ILE A 69 -1.43 2.34 5.97
N THR A 70 -1.83 3.48 5.39
CA THR A 70 -2.16 3.54 3.97
C THR A 70 -0.99 3.08 3.13
N TYR A 71 0.21 3.62 3.36
CA TYR A 71 1.43 3.23 2.63
C TYR A 71 1.91 1.84 3.00
N HIS A 72 1.70 1.42 4.26
CA HIS A 72 2.01 0.08 4.73
C HIS A 72 1.24 -0.98 3.96
N GLY A 73 -0.04 -0.76 3.67
CA GLY A 73 -0.83 -1.64 2.79
C GLY A 73 -0.23 -1.81 1.39
N TRP A 74 0.33 -0.74 0.81
CA TRP A 74 1.06 -0.80 -0.46
C TRP A 74 2.42 -1.48 -0.34
N TYR A 75 3.10 -1.33 0.80
CA TYR A 75 4.35 -2.03 1.09
C TYR A 75 4.15 -3.54 1.20
N VAL A 76 3.15 -3.98 1.97
CA VAL A 76 2.72 -5.39 2.04
C VAL A 76 2.33 -5.90 0.65
N SER A 77 1.60 -5.10 -0.15
CA SER A 77 1.24 -5.44 -1.53
C SER A 77 2.48 -5.64 -2.43
N ALA A 78 3.48 -4.77 -2.31
CA ALA A 78 4.72 -4.85 -3.09
C ALA A 78 5.49 -6.13 -2.75
N LEU A 79 5.62 -6.44 -1.45
CA LEU A 79 6.31 -7.66 -0.98
C LEU A 79 5.59 -8.95 -1.40
N ALA A 80 4.25 -9.01 -1.26
CA ALA A 80 3.49 -10.19 -1.66
C ALA A 80 3.59 -10.46 -3.18
N THR A 81 3.55 -9.40 -3.98
CA THR A 81 3.67 -9.50 -5.44
C THR A 81 5.12 -9.75 -5.89
N GLU A 82 6.12 -9.23 -5.16
CA GLU A 82 7.54 -9.56 -5.36
C GLU A 82 7.82 -11.03 -5.10
N TYR A 83 7.32 -11.56 -3.97
CA TYR A 83 7.43 -12.99 -3.63
C TYR A 83 6.87 -13.87 -4.74
N ALA A 84 5.68 -13.53 -5.27
CA ALA A 84 5.06 -14.28 -6.35
C ALA A 84 5.91 -14.28 -7.63
N LEU A 85 6.52 -13.14 -7.98
CA LEU A 85 7.41 -13.04 -9.15
C LEU A 85 8.71 -13.83 -8.97
N LEU A 86 9.35 -13.72 -7.81
CA LEU A 86 10.57 -14.47 -7.48
C LEU A 86 10.31 -15.98 -7.48
N LYS A 87 9.21 -16.42 -6.85
CA LYS A 87 8.81 -17.82 -6.85
C LYS A 87 8.56 -18.34 -8.27
N ARG A 88 7.87 -17.53 -9.09
CA ARG A 88 7.57 -17.86 -10.50
C ARG A 88 8.82 -17.98 -11.37
N SER A 89 9.86 -17.19 -11.10
CA SER A 89 11.14 -17.23 -11.83
C SER A 89 12.15 -18.24 -11.28
N GLY A 90 11.79 -19.01 -10.24
CA GLY A 90 12.70 -19.91 -9.55
C GLY A 90 13.83 -19.20 -8.79
N ALA A 91 13.66 -17.91 -8.48
CA ALA A 91 14.61 -17.12 -7.71
C ALA A 91 14.41 -17.32 -6.19
N PRO A 92 15.46 -17.07 -5.36
CA PRO A 92 15.33 -17.11 -3.91
C PRO A 92 14.27 -16.13 -3.40
N THR A 93 13.47 -16.57 -2.43
CA THR A 93 12.36 -15.80 -1.85
C THR A 93 12.56 -15.42 -0.38
N ASP A 94 13.61 -15.93 0.26
CA ASP A 94 13.79 -15.90 1.72
C ASP A 94 13.78 -14.48 2.29
N ILE A 95 14.51 -13.57 1.65
CA ILE A 95 14.61 -12.15 2.02
C ILE A 95 13.23 -11.46 1.96
N THR A 96 12.53 -11.60 0.84
CA THR A 96 11.21 -11.01 0.66
C THR A 96 10.18 -11.62 1.60
N LEU A 97 10.25 -12.93 1.84
CA LEU A 97 9.37 -13.64 2.75
C LEU A 97 9.58 -13.19 4.20
N GLN A 98 10.84 -13.08 4.64
CA GLN A 98 11.20 -12.56 5.96
C GLN A 98 10.66 -11.14 6.16
N GLU A 99 10.89 -10.25 5.20
CA GLU A 99 10.43 -8.86 5.27
C GLU A 99 8.90 -8.75 5.29
N LEU A 100 8.21 -9.56 4.49
CA LEU A 100 6.74 -9.64 4.51
C LEU A 100 6.21 -10.11 5.87
N CYS A 101 6.86 -11.11 6.47
CA CYS A 101 6.47 -11.59 7.80
C CYS A 101 6.63 -10.47 8.84
N TYR A 102 7.76 -9.75 8.84
CA TYR A 102 7.94 -8.61 9.75
C TYR A 102 6.96 -7.45 9.47
N ALA A 103 6.62 -7.17 8.21
CA ALA A 103 5.63 -6.16 7.87
C ALA A 103 4.22 -6.52 8.38
N LEU A 104 3.83 -7.79 8.34
CA LEU A 104 2.56 -8.25 8.92
C LEU A 104 2.58 -8.22 10.46
N GLN A 105 3.69 -8.65 11.08
CA GLN A 105 3.88 -8.55 12.53
C GLN A 105 3.85 -7.09 13.01
N ALA A 106 4.24 -6.13 12.17
CA ALA A 106 4.07 -4.71 12.50
C ALA A 106 2.61 -4.31 12.65
N VAL A 107 1.72 -4.84 11.82
CA VAL A 107 0.27 -4.59 11.98
C VAL A 107 -0.24 -5.22 13.27
N GLU A 108 0.15 -6.46 13.56
CA GLU A 108 -0.25 -7.14 14.80
C GLU A 108 0.27 -6.41 16.04
N ARG A 109 1.49 -5.85 16.00
CA ARG A 109 2.03 -5.03 17.09
C ARG A 109 1.22 -3.74 17.30
N LEU A 110 0.87 -3.05 16.22
CA LEU A 110 0.08 -1.82 16.29
C LEU A 110 -1.36 -2.08 16.75
N ASP A 111 -1.92 -3.24 16.44
CA ASP A 111 -3.19 -3.76 16.99
C ASP A 111 -3.04 -4.02 18.49
N LEU A 112 -2.07 -4.87 18.87
CA LEU A 112 -1.83 -5.28 20.25
C LEU A 112 -1.60 -4.11 21.23
N LEU A 113 -0.93 -3.04 20.78
CA LEU A 113 -0.57 -1.92 21.65
C LEU A 113 -1.59 -0.77 21.63
N ALA A 114 -2.60 -0.81 20.77
CA ALA A 114 -3.46 0.33 20.50
C ALA A 114 -4.13 0.88 21.75
N GLU A 115 -4.81 0.02 22.51
CA GLU A 115 -5.56 0.33 23.73
C GLU A 115 -4.68 0.97 24.81
N THR A 116 -3.42 0.58 24.89
CA THR A 116 -2.47 1.07 25.90
C THR A 116 -2.15 2.56 25.76
N LEU A 117 -2.50 3.16 24.60
CA LEU A 117 -2.28 4.58 24.33
C LEU A 117 -3.47 5.46 24.71
N TYR A 118 -4.58 4.88 25.16
CA TYR A 118 -5.82 5.59 25.47
C TYR A 118 -6.24 5.33 26.90
N ALA A 119 -6.78 6.36 27.55
CA ALA A 119 -7.37 6.27 28.88
C ALA A 119 -8.88 6.50 28.82
N ASP A 120 -9.64 5.74 29.62
CA ASP A 120 -11.08 5.91 29.77
C ASP A 120 -11.42 7.20 30.55
N ALA A 121 -12.72 7.46 30.77
CA ALA A 121 -13.17 8.64 31.52
C ALA A 121 -12.69 8.69 32.99
N SER A 122 -12.23 7.55 33.53
CA SER A 122 -11.65 7.44 34.88
C SER A 122 -10.12 7.55 34.88
N GLY A 123 -9.49 7.77 33.72
CA GLY A 123 -8.05 7.84 33.57
C GLY A 123 -7.34 6.48 33.55
N ARG A 124 -8.08 5.37 33.43
CA ARG A 124 -7.49 4.02 33.32
C ARG A 124 -7.17 3.72 31.87
N TYR A 125 -5.92 3.31 31.61
CA TYR A 125 -5.50 2.90 30.28
C TYR A 125 -6.05 1.52 29.92
N GLY A 126 -6.25 1.28 28.63
CA GLY A 126 -6.65 -0.04 28.15
C GLY A 126 -5.50 -1.06 28.21
N GLU A 127 -5.86 -2.34 28.22
CA GLU A 127 -4.90 -3.45 28.22
C GLU A 127 -4.51 -3.86 26.79
N PRO A 128 -3.28 -4.37 26.57
CA PRO A 128 -2.87 -4.80 25.25
C PRO A 128 -3.69 -6.00 24.77
N VAL A 129 -4.30 -5.89 23.58
CA VAL A 129 -5.17 -6.95 23.03
C VAL A 129 -5.15 -6.95 21.51
N LEU A 130 -5.12 -8.14 20.90
CA LEU A 130 -5.36 -8.29 19.46
C LEU A 130 -6.87 -8.36 19.23
N ASN A 131 -7.51 -7.24 18.89
CA ASN A 131 -8.95 -7.19 18.62
C ASN A 131 -9.30 -6.58 17.25
N GLY A 132 -8.33 -6.00 16.54
CA GLY A 132 -8.51 -5.39 15.22
C GLY A 132 -8.63 -3.86 15.25
N PHE A 133 -8.69 -3.26 16.43
CA PHE A 133 -8.38 -1.85 16.64
C PHE A 133 -6.88 -1.66 16.59
N PHE A 134 -6.38 -0.71 15.81
CA PHE A 134 -4.94 -0.44 15.75
C PHE A 134 -4.66 1.05 15.76
N VAL A 135 -3.43 1.40 16.15
CA VAL A 135 -2.89 2.75 15.99
C VAL A 135 -2.08 2.86 14.72
N ARG A 136 -1.92 4.08 14.20
CA ARG A 136 -1.31 4.31 12.88
C ARG A 136 0.16 3.95 12.88
N ASP A 137 0.87 4.37 13.93
CA ASP A 137 2.27 4.07 14.11
C ASP A 137 2.67 4.07 15.59
N ASP A 138 3.85 3.53 15.85
CA ASP A 138 4.55 3.50 17.14
C ASP A 138 5.98 4.05 17.00
N ILE A 139 6.14 5.08 16.15
CA ILE A 139 7.46 5.58 15.75
C ILE A 139 7.84 6.78 16.61
N ASP A 140 8.91 6.63 17.39
CA ASP A 140 9.46 7.68 18.23
C ASP A 140 10.67 8.42 17.59
N THR A 141 11.26 9.36 18.35
CA THR A 141 12.41 10.16 17.88
C THR A 141 13.71 9.37 17.76
N SER A 142 13.83 8.21 18.41
CA SER A 142 15.02 7.36 18.32
C SER A 142 15.15 6.71 16.95
N TYR A 143 14.04 6.58 16.20
CA TYR A 143 14.01 5.97 14.87
C TYR A 143 14.95 6.65 13.86
N LYS A 144 15.28 7.94 14.05
CA LYS A 144 16.25 8.65 13.21
C LYS A 144 17.64 8.02 13.22
N HIS A 145 18.02 7.29 14.27
CA HIS A 145 19.33 6.67 14.40
C HIS A 145 19.58 5.56 13.37
N PHE A 146 18.52 5.00 12.78
CA PHE A 146 18.66 4.02 11.70
C PHE A 146 19.00 4.64 10.33
N PHE A 147 18.86 5.95 10.18
CA PHE A 147 19.05 6.65 8.91
C PHE A 147 20.07 7.78 9.06
N PRO A 148 21.35 7.54 8.69
CA PRO A 148 22.38 8.57 8.74
C PRO A 148 21.97 9.86 8.03
N GLY A 149 22.08 10.98 8.73
CA GLY A 149 21.69 12.30 8.24
C GLY A 149 20.22 12.67 8.46
N THR A 150 19.37 11.77 8.96
CA THR A 150 18.01 12.11 9.41
C THR A 150 18.06 12.82 10.75
N GLN A 151 17.49 14.02 10.80
CA GLN A 151 17.49 14.86 12.00
C GLN A 151 16.12 14.91 12.68
N LEU A 152 15.05 14.66 11.90
CA LEU A 152 13.67 14.83 12.32
C LEU A 152 12.81 13.61 11.95
N ILE A 153 11.85 13.30 12.81
CA ILE A 153 10.81 12.30 12.58
C ILE A 153 9.47 12.99 12.74
N TYR A 154 8.59 12.79 11.76
CA TYR A 154 7.21 13.25 11.78
C TYR A 154 6.28 12.03 11.75
N SER A 155 5.70 11.69 12.89
CA SER A 155 4.80 10.56 13.06
C SER A 155 3.54 10.97 13.84
N ASP A 156 2.44 10.24 13.64
CA ASP A 156 1.18 10.51 14.34
C ASP A 156 1.32 10.14 15.84
N TYR A 157 2.16 9.14 16.16
CA TYR A 157 2.53 8.80 17.54
C TYR A 157 3.19 9.98 18.28
N LEU A 158 4.24 10.59 17.71
CA LEU A 158 4.92 11.73 18.34
C LEU A 158 4.02 12.95 18.44
N LEU A 159 3.18 13.19 17.43
CA LEU A 159 2.24 14.30 17.45
C LEU A 159 1.26 14.19 18.62
N GLY A 160 0.73 12.99 18.86
CA GLY A 160 -0.17 12.71 19.99
C GLY A 160 0.52 12.82 21.36
N GLN A 161 1.80 12.47 21.46
CA GLN A 161 2.57 12.65 22.70
C GLN A 161 2.87 14.12 23.03
N GLN A 162 3.13 14.94 22.01
CA GLN A 162 3.63 16.31 22.19
C GLN A 162 2.54 17.37 22.29
N THR A 163 1.29 17.04 21.97
CA THR A 163 0.21 18.01 21.85
C THR A 163 -0.91 17.70 22.83
N PRO A 164 -0.90 18.24 24.06
CA PRO A 164 -1.96 17.97 25.05
C PRO A 164 -3.38 18.30 24.54
N ALA A 165 -3.50 19.24 23.61
CA ALA A 165 -4.77 19.63 22.97
C ALA A 165 -5.19 18.74 21.79
N ARG A 166 -4.29 17.88 21.27
CA ARG A 166 -4.59 16.83 20.30
C ARG A 166 -4.28 15.50 20.96
N PRO A 167 -5.24 14.93 21.70
CA PRO A 167 -5.05 13.63 22.32
C PRO A 167 -4.62 12.59 21.26
N MET A 168 -4.13 11.44 21.71
CA MET A 168 -3.76 10.28 20.87
C MET A 168 -4.85 9.83 19.86
N SER A 169 -6.03 10.47 19.85
CA SER A 169 -7.10 10.30 18.87
C SER A 169 -6.63 10.51 17.42
N ASP A 170 -5.62 11.34 17.18
CA ASP A 170 -5.04 11.49 15.83
C ASP A 170 -4.23 10.25 15.40
N ASN A 171 -3.82 9.39 16.34
CA ASN A 171 -3.11 8.13 16.08
C ASN A 171 -4.05 6.92 15.98
N GLU A 172 -5.38 7.10 16.03
CA GLU A 172 -6.35 6.02 15.82
C GLU A 172 -6.39 5.59 14.34
N MET A 173 -6.69 4.31 14.09
CA MET A 173 -7.02 3.83 12.75
C MET A 173 -8.11 4.69 12.07
N SER A 174 -8.14 4.68 10.74
CA SER A 174 -9.24 5.24 9.96
C SER A 174 -9.65 4.30 8.83
N GLN A 175 -10.85 4.52 8.26
CA GLN A 175 -11.40 3.65 7.21
C GLN A 175 -10.51 3.54 5.98
N ASP A 176 -9.92 4.66 5.54
CA ASP A 176 -9.02 4.70 4.39
C ASP A 176 -7.77 3.87 4.64
N GLN A 177 -7.17 3.97 5.84
CA GLN A 177 -6.03 3.15 6.24
C GLN A 177 -6.36 1.66 6.20
N VAL A 178 -7.53 1.27 6.72
CA VAL A 178 -7.97 -0.13 6.66
C VAL A 178 -8.14 -0.60 5.22
N ILE A 179 -8.82 0.18 4.37
CA ILE A 179 -9.06 -0.20 2.97
C ILE A 179 -7.73 -0.44 2.25
N HIS A 180 -6.74 0.43 2.47
CA HIS A 180 -5.43 0.26 1.87
C HIS A 180 -4.65 -0.93 2.43
N LEU A 181 -4.74 -1.17 3.73
CA LEU A 181 -4.13 -2.33 4.37
C LEU A 181 -4.72 -3.64 3.85
N LEU A 182 -6.05 -3.70 3.68
CA LEU A 182 -6.76 -4.86 3.15
C LEU A 182 -6.27 -5.25 1.74
N GLN A 183 -5.82 -4.30 0.90
CA GLN A 183 -5.17 -4.61 -0.38
C GLN A 183 -3.97 -5.55 -0.19
N GLY A 184 -3.07 -5.20 0.73
CA GLY A 184 -1.86 -5.96 1.02
C GLY A 184 -2.19 -7.33 1.63
N LEU A 185 -3.17 -7.38 2.53
CA LEU A 185 -3.63 -8.62 3.15
C LEU A 185 -4.27 -9.56 2.12
N CYS A 186 -5.11 -9.04 1.22
CA CYS A 186 -5.74 -9.82 0.15
C CYS A 186 -4.70 -10.39 -0.82
N LEU A 187 -3.73 -9.57 -1.25
CA LEU A 187 -2.65 -10.03 -2.14
C LEU A 187 -1.78 -11.09 -1.45
N THR A 188 -1.47 -10.91 -0.17
CA THR A 188 -0.72 -11.91 0.61
C THR A 188 -1.47 -13.23 0.67
N TYR A 189 -2.76 -13.20 1.03
CA TYR A 189 -3.62 -14.37 1.10
C TYR A 189 -3.74 -15.09 -0.26
N ALA A 190 -3.83 -14.34 -1.36
CA ALA A 190 -4.00 -14.90 -2.70
C ALA A 190 -2.73 -15.49 -3.32
N LEU A 191 -1.57 -14.88 -3.03
CA LEU A 191 -0.32 -15.15 -3.75
C LEU A 191 0.62 -16.09 -3.00
N LEU A 192 0.58 -16.10 -1.67
CA LEU A 192 1.46 -16.95 -0.89
C LEU A 192 0.85 -18.35 -0.76
N PRO A 193 1.64 -19.42 -0.95
CA PRO A 193 1.19 -20.78 -0.71
C PRO A 193 1.08 -21.04 0.80
N GLU A 194 0.37 -22.09 1.20
CA GLU A 194 0.09 -22.37 2.62
C GLU A 194 1.36 -22.73 3.41
N GLU A 195 2.32 -23.37 2.74
CA GLU A 195 3.60 -23.79 3.32
C GLU A 195 4.63 -22.65 3.46
N ALA A 196 4.38 -21.48 2.87
CA ALA A 196 5.30 -20.35 3.03
C ALA A 196 5.30 -19.89 4.49
N ALA A 197 6.46 -19.97 5.15
CA ALA A 197 6.63 -19.54 6.52
C ALA A 197 8.05 -19.03 6.78
N PHE A 198 8.20 -18.11 7.73
CA PHE A 198 9.48 -17.65 8.26
C PHE A 198 9.43 -17.73 9.79
N ASN A 199 10.35 -18.49 10.41
CA ASN A 199 10.37 -18.71 11.86
C ASN A 199 9.02 -19.13 12.45
N GLY A 200 8.31 -20.03 11.75
CA GLY A 200 6.96 -20.50 12.15
C GLY A 200 5.82 -19.51 11.90
N TYR A 201 6.11 -18.29 11.43
CA TYR A 201 5.09 -17.32 11.04
C TYR A 201 4.61 -17.61 9.61
N ALA A 202 3.34 -17.99 9.46
CA ALA A 202 2.72 -18.33 8.18
C ALA A 202 1.94 -17.12 7.60
N PRO A 203 2.56 -16.26 6.77
CA PRO A 203 1.99 -14.96 6.35
C PRO A 203 0.63 -15.07 5.65
N ARG A 204 0.35 -16.15 4.90
CA ARG A 204 -0.96 -16.34 4.25
C ARG A 204 -2.09 -16.41 5.28
N SER A 205 -1.94 -17.28 6.28
CA SER A 205 -2.93 -17.44 7.36
C SER A 205 -3.04 -16.16 8.20
N LYS A 206 -1.89 -15.55 8.53
CA LYS A 206 -1.82 -14.33 9.33
C LYS A 206 -2.46 -13.12 8.65
N ALA A 207 -2.35 -13.02 7.33
CA ALA A 207 -3.03 -11.98 6.56
C ALA A 207 -4.56 -12.14 6.63
N ALA A 208 -5.07 -13.37 6.51
CA ALA A 208 -6.50 -13.65 6.65
C ALA A 208 -7.01 -13.38 8.08
N GLU A 209 -6.30 -13.87 9.09
CA GLU A 209 -6.61 -13.65 10.51
C GLU A 209 -6.67 -12.15 10.84
N THR A 210 -5.64 -11.40 10.46
CA THR A 210 -5.54 -9.95 10.70
C THR A 210 -6.66 -9.20 9.99
N GLY A 211 -6.90 -9.48 8.71
CA GLY A 211 -7.94 -8.80 7.94
C GLY A 211 -9.34 -9.09 8.48
N LEU A 212 -9.63 -10.34 8.85
CA LEU A 212 -10.91 -10.71 9.46
C LEU A 212 -11.10 -10.07 10.84
N ARG A 213 -10.04 -9.98 11.64
CA ARG A 213 -10.08 -9.34 12.96
C ARG A 213 -10.39 -7.84 12.86
N ILE A 214 -9.69 -7.12 11.98
CA ILE A 214 -9.97 -5.70 11.69
C ILE A 214 -11.41 -5.50 11.19
N LEU A 215 -11.86 -6.34 10.25
CA LEU A 215 -13.20 -6.24 9.69
C LEU A 215 -14.29 -6.51 10.75
N ARG A 216 -14.09 -7.49 11.63
CA ARG A 216 -15.00 -7.76 12.75
C ARG A 216 -15.11 -6.54 13.65
N PHE A 217 -13.97 -5.99 14.08
CA PHE A 217 -13.92 -4.78 14.90
C PHE A 217 -14.68 -3.62 14.24
N MET A 218 -14.35 -3.28 12.98
CA MET A 218 -15.03 -2.20 12.26
C MET A 218 -16.54 -2.43 12.07
N SER A 219 -16.95 -3.69 11.93
CA SER A 219 -18.35 -4.02 11.67
C SER A 219 -19.23 -3.82 12.88
N GLN A 220 -18.66 -3.85 14.09
CA GLN A 220 -19.37 -3.64 15.35
C GLN A 220 -20.15 -2.31 15.32
N ASN A 221 -21.24 -2.27 16.09
CA ASN A 221 -22.08 -1.08 16.23
C ASN A 221 -22.64 -0.60 14.88
N ASN A 222 -23.04 -1.53 14.00
CA ASN A 222 -23.58 -1.25 12.68
C ASN A 222 -22.62 -0.36 11.86
N TRP A 223 -21.35 -0.78 11.81
CA TRP A 223 -20.28 -0.12 11.07
C TRP A 223 -19.98 1.33 11.50
N HIS A 224 -20.26 1.67 12.77
CA HIS A 224 -19.74 2.87 13.41
C HIS A 224 -18.57 2.49 14.31
N ILE A 225 -17.38 2.90 13.91
CA ILE A 225 -16.15 2.53 14.58
C ILE A 225 -15.96 3.41 15.80
N HIS A 226 -15.74 2.77 16.95
CA HIS A 226 -15.50 3.43 18.23
C HIS A 226 -14.16 2.98 18.79
N ASN A 227 -13.49 3.86 19.52
CA ASN A 227 -12.32 3.49 20.29
C ASN A 227 -12.78 2.61 21.47
N PRO A 228 -12.20 1.40 21.64
CA PRO A 228 -12.70 0.43 22.61
C PRO A 228 -12.42 0.83 24.06
N VAL A 229 -11.47 1.73 24.32
CA VAL A 229 -11.14 2.22 25.66
C VAL A 229 -12.00 3.43 26.02
N THR A 230 -12.08 4.40 25.12
CA THR A 230 -12.79 5.66 25.41
C THR A 230 -14.30 5.56 25.18
N GLY A 231 -14.76 4.56 24.42
CA GLY A 231 -16.14 4.40 23.97
C GLY A 231 -16.61 5.47 22.98
N LYS A 232 -15.73 6.39 22.55
CA LYS A 232 -16.07 7.48 21.63
C LYS A 232 -15.93 7.03 20.18
N PRO A 233 -16.70 7.58 19.24
CA PRO A 233 -16.47 7.39 17.82
C PRO A 233 -15.03 7.81 17.46
N LEU A 234 -14.41 7.09 16.52
CA LEU A 234 -13.07 7.44 16.04
C LEU A 234 -13.03 8.87 15.52
N TYR A 235 -11.92 9.56 15.76
CA TYR A 235 -11.77 10.96 15.35
C TYR A 235 -11.85 11.14 13.83
N ARG A 236 -11.30 10.19 13.05
CA ARG A 236 -11.30 10.25 11.58
C ARG A 236 -12.03 9.06 10.95
N GLY A 237 -13.12 9.37 10.26
CA GLY A 237 -13.91 8.37 9.56
C GLY A 237 -14.53 7.33 10.52
N PRO A 238 -15.40 7.72 11.46
CA PRO A 238 -16.10 6.76 12.31
C PRO A 238 -17.19 5.98 11.55
N ASP A 239 -17.81 6.55 10.52
CA ASP A 239 -18.96 5.93 9.83
C ASP A 239 -18.57 5.16 8.58
N ALA A 240 -18.41 3.84 8.70
CA ALA A 240 -18.05 2.94 7.60
C ALA A 240 -19.25 2.33 6.88
N ARG A 241 -20.47 2.75 7.20
CA ARG A 241 -21.69 2.11 6.69
C ARG A 241 -21.77 2.06 5.18
N ILE A 242 -21.37 3.13 4.47
CA ILE A 242 -21.39 3.16 3.00
C ILE A 242 -20.46 2.08 2.39
N PHE A 243 -19.36 1.74 3.06
CA PHE A 243 -18.38 0.75 2.62
C PHE A 243 -18.62 -0.66 3.19
N SER A 244 -19.62 -0.84 4.05
CA SER A 244 -19.87 -2.13 4.71
C SER A 244 -20.08 -3.30 3.74
N ARG A 245 -20.76 -3.10 2.60
CA ARG A 245 -20.98 -4.16 1.59
C ARG A 245 -19.68 -4.66 0.96
N PRO A 246 -18.83 -3.82 0.35
CA PRO A 246 -17.57 -4.31 -0.17
C PRO A 246 -16.61 -4.82 0.92
N LEU A 247 -16.57 -4.18 2.11
CA LEU A 247 -15.77 -4.67 3.24
C LEU A 247 -16.19 -6.09 3.67
N TYR A 248 -17.49 -6.35 3.76
CA TYR A 248 -18.00 -7.70 4.00
C TYR A 248 -17.55 -8.71 2.93
N ARG A 249 -17.52 -8.29 1.65
CA ARG A 249 -17.05 -9.15 0.56
C ARG A 249 -15.55 -9.42 0.63
N VAL A 250 -14.74 -8.48 1.11
CA VAL A 250 -13.34 -8.72 1.44
C VAL A 250 -13.23 -9.77 2.55
N GLY A 251 -14.06 -9.68 3.59
CA GLY A 251 -14.14 -10.71 4.64
C GLY A 251 -14.48 -12.10 4.09
N VAL A 252 -15.44 -12.19 3.17
CA VAL A 252 -15.76 -13.45 2.48
C VAL A 252 -14.55 -13.99 1.69
N PHE A 253 -13.81 -13.12 1.01
CA PHE A 253 -12.61 -13.51 0.27
C PHE A 253 -11.53 -14.08 1.19
N LEU A 254 -11.20 -13.36 2.28
CA LEU A 254 -10.20 -13.78 3.27
C LEU A 254 -10.62 -15.03 4.05
N ASN A 255 -11.92 -15.33 4.12
CA ASN A 255 -12.47 -16.54 4.75
C ASN A 255 -12.73 -17.67 3.73
N GLY A 256 -11.91 -17.76 2.68
CA GLY A 256 -11.99 -18.85 1.69
C GLY A 256 -13.32 -18.92 0.92
N GLY A 257 -13.97 -17.78 0.71
CA GLY A 257 -15.26 -17.69 0.01
C GLY A 257 -16.49 -17.93 0.89
N LYS A 258 -16.32 -18.15 2.19
CA LYS A 258 -17.41 -18.39 3.14
C LYS A 258 -17.76 -17.13 3.92
N ALA A 259 -19.02 -17.01 4.36
CA ALA A 259 -19.43 -15.95 5.27
C ALA A 259 -18.59 -16.00 6.56
N PRO A 260 -17.86 -14.93 6.93
CA PRO A 260 -17.04 -14.92 8.13
C PRO A 260 -17.91 -14.83 9.38
N GLU A 261 -17.62 -15.70 10.36
CA GLU A 261 -18.26 -15.68 11.66
C GLU A 261 -17.93 -14.39 12.42
N GLY A 262 -18.91 -13.84 13.13
CA GLY A 262 -18.76 -12.63 13.95
C GLY A 262 -18.68 -11.31 13.16
N LEU A 263 -18.72 -11.33 11.82
CA LEU A 263 -18.76 -10.13 11.01
C LEU A 263 -20.21 -9.66 10.81
N GLU A 264 -20.52 -8.43 11.21
CA GLU A 264 -21.88 -7.90 11.03
C GLU A 264 -22.27 -7.84 9.54
N LYS A 265 -23.55 -8.02 9.25
CA LYS A 265 -24.08 -7.89 7.89
C LYS A 265 -23.89 -6.45 7.39
N PRO A 266 -23.76 -6.23 6.07
CA PRO A 266 -23.69 -4.88 5.52
C PRO A 266 -24.88 -4.01 5.92
N ALA A 267 -24.61 -2.74 6.23
CA ALA A 267 -25.65 -1.76 6.48
C ALA A 267 -26.54 -1.59 5.23
N ALA A 268 -27.86 -1.42 5.43
CA ALA A 268 -28.83 -1.30 4.33
C ALA A 268 -28.46 -0.18 3.34
N VAL A 269 -27.93 0.95 3.86
CA VAL A 269 -27.47 2.09 3.04
C VAL A 269 -26.40 1.69 2.03
N SER A 270 -25.50 0.75 2.37
CA SER A 270 -24.46 0.27 1.44
C SER A 270 -25.05 -0.54 0.30
N SER A 271 -26.06 -1.35 0.56
CA SER A 271 -26.71 -2.14 -0.49
C SER A 271 -27.40 -1.28 -1.54
N PHE A 272 -27.90 -0.11 -1.13
CA PHE A 272 -28.48 0.88 -2.04
C PHE A 272 -27.42 1.75 -2.72
N SER A 273 -26.45 2.28 -1.96
CA SER A 273 -25.49 3.27 -2.46
C SER A 273 -24.30 2.65 -3.22
N TRP A 274 -23.86 1.44 -2.86
CA TRP A 274 -22.69 0.82 -3.47
C TRP A 274 -22.86 0.56 -4.98
N PRO A 275 -23.99 0.06 -5.49
CA PRO A 275 -24.20 -0.03 -6.94
C PRO A 275 -24.10 1.32 -7.67
N LEU A 276 -24.53 2.42 -7.04
CA LEU A 276 -24.43 3.77 -7.62
C LEU A 276 -22.98 4.21 -7.78
N THR A 277 -22.07 3.70 -6.94
CA THR A 277 -20.64 3.96 -7.08
C THR A 277 -20.07 3.46 -8.39
N GLN A 278 -20.76 2.60 -9.16
CA GLN A 278 -20.32 2.16 -10.49
C GLN A 278 -20.44 3.25 -11.56
N THR A 279 -21.32 4.24 -11.36
CA THR A 279 -21.67 5.25 -12.38
C THR A 279 -20.58 6.29 -12.61
N GLY A 280 -19.56 6.36 -11.75
CA GLY A 280 -18.48 7.34 -11.82
C GLY A 280 -18.84 8.69 -11.22
N MET A 281 -20.07 8.86 -10.73
CA MET A 281 -20.60 10.11 -10.16
C MET A 281 -20.14 10.38 -8.72
N ILE A 282 -19.06 9.73 -8.23
CA ILE A 282 -18.58 9.93 -6.86
C ILE A 282 -17.93 11.33 -6.76
N PRO A 283 -18.53 12.25 -5.98
CA PRO A 283 -18.16 13.67 -6.01
C PRO A 283 -16.80 13.95 -5.36
N VAL A 284 -16.33 13.09 -4.44
CA VAL A 284 -15.08 13.29 -3.69
C VAL A 284 -13.96 12.43 -4.27
N PHE A 285 -12.87 13.06 -4.72
CA PHE A 285 -11.74 12.39 -5.38
C PHE A 285 -11.07 11.32 -4.53
N PHE A 286 -10.84 11.57 -3.24
CA PHE A 286 -10.18 10.64 -2.33
C PHE A 286 -11.00 9.35 -2.15
N ASN A 287 -12.32 9.50 -2.02
CA ASN A 287 -13.25 8.37 -1.93
C ASN A 287 -13.25 7.49 -3.20
N ARG A 288 -12.79 8.01 -4.35
CA ARG A 288 -12.72 7.20 -5.59
C ARG A 288 -11.66 6.11 -5.50
N ALA A 289 -10.49 6.41 -4.94
CA ALA A 289 -9.43 5.41 -4.78
C ALA A 289 -9.90 4.31 -3.83
N MET A 290 -10.50 4.68 -2.70
CA MET A 290 -11.10 3.75 -1.74
C MET A 290 -12.17 2.85 -2.38
N VAL A 291 -13.08 3.44 -3.18
CA VAL A 291 -14.11 2.68 -3.90
C VAL A 291 -13.50 1.70 -4.90
N MET A 292 -12.47 2.13 -5.65
CA MET A 292 -11.78 1.26 -6.60
C MET A 292 -11.07 0.10 -5.89
N LEU A 293 -10.40 0.37 -4.77
CA LEU A 293 -9.75 -0.64 -3.93
C LEU A 293 -10.73 -1.68 -3.42
N LEU A 294 -11.79 -1.21 -2.76
CA LEU A 294 -12.84 -2.07 -2.23
C LEU A 294 -13.54 -2.90 -3.31
N ALA A 295 -13.75 -2.34 -4.49
CA ALA A 295 -14.25 -3.09 -5.63
C ALA A 295 -13.24 -4.14 -6.12
N THR A 296 -11.97 -3.78 -6.21
CA THR A 296 -10.86 -4.64 -6.59
C THR A 296 -10.65 -5.80 -5.62
N GLU A 297 -10.67 -5.55 -4.32
CA GLU A 297 -10.39 -6.53 -3.26
C GLU A 297 -11.60 -7.41 -2.98
N GLY A 298 -12.80 -6.83 -2.89
CA GLY A 298 -14.03 -7.56 -2.53
C GLY A 298 -14.82 -8.08 -3.73
N ASN A 299 -14.40 -7.78 -4.97
CA ASN A 299 -15.17 -8.11 -6.18
C ASN A 299 -16.65 -7.69 -6.07
N ALA A 300 -16.87 -6.46 -5.61
CA ALA A 300 -18.11 -6.08 -4.94
C ALA A 300 -19.19 -5.46 -5.86
N TRP A 301 -18.96 -5.35 -7.17
CA TRP A 301 -19.89 -4.69 -8.11
C TRP A 301 -20.83 -5.65 -8.86
N GLY A 302 -21.06 -6.84 -8.33
CA GLY A 302 -21.92 -7.84 -8.95
C GLY A 302 -21.15 -8.98 -9.64
N GLY A 303 -19.95 -9.30 -9.12
CA GLY A 303 -19.15 -10.43 -9.56
C GLY A 303 -18.01 -10.07 -10.51
N THR A 304 -17.18 -11.07 -10.82
CA THR A 304 -15.84 -10.88 -11.42
C THR A 304 -15.90 -10.12 -12.74
N LYS A 305 -16.80 -10.51 -13.65
CA LYS A 305 -16.95 -9.88 -14.96
C LYS A 305 -17.36 -8.41 -14.83
N ARG A 306 -18.42 -8.13 -14.06
CA ARG A 306 -18.96 -6.78 -13.91
C ARG A 306 -17.97 -5.85 -13.21
N THR A 307 -17.33 -6.32 -12.14
CA THR A 307 -16.29 -5.56 -11.44
C THR A 307 -15.13 -5.21 -12.38
N ALA A 308 -14.64 -6.18 -13.16
CA ALA A 308 -13.55 -5.95 -14.12
C ALA A 308 -13.92 -4.94 -15.22
N GLU A 309 -15.17 -4.97 -15.73
CA GLU A 309 -15.65 -4.00 -16.72
C GLU A 309 -15.71 -2.57 -16.17
N VAL A 310 -16.22 -2.40 -14.94
CA VAL A 310 -16.29 -1.08 -14.29
C VAL A 310 -14.88 -0.57 -13.97
N LEU A 311 -13.98 -1.41 -13.46
CA LEU A 311 -12.58 -1.02 -13.23
C LEU A 311 -11.87 -0.59 -14.53
N LYS A 312 -12.13 -1.27 -15.67
CA LYS A 312 -11.63 -0.84 -16.99
C LYS A 312 -12.20 0.50 -17.43
N LEU A 313 -13.49 0.76 -17.17
CA LEU A 313 -14.07 2.09 -17.40
C LEU A 313 -13.33 3.14 -16.56
N TYR A 314 -13.04 2.84 -15.30
CA TYR A 314 -12.45 3.79 -14.38
C TYR A 314 -10.99 4.08 -14.69
N ASP A 315 -10.25 3.06 -15.13
CA ASP A 315 -8.92 3.26 -15.70
C ASP A 315 -8.96 4.19 -16.92
N ARG A 316 -9.95 4.03 -17.83
CA ARG A 316 -10.08 4.94 -18.97
C ARG A 316 -10.36 6.38 -18.54
N LEU A 317 -11.22 6.57 -17.55
CA LEU A 317 -11.60 7.90 -17.06
C LEU A 317 -10.49 8.58 -16.26
N TRP A 318 -9.73 7.82 -15.46
CA TRP A 318 -8.85 8.39 -14.44
C TRP A 318 -7.39 7.93 -14.49
N ASN A 319 -7.04 7.08 -15.46
CA ASN A 319 -5.70 6.54 -15.67
C ASN A 319 -5.12 5.84 -14.43
N LYS A 320 -5.88 4.87 -13.90
CA LYS A 320 -5.55 4.08 -12.71
C LYS A 320 -5.52 2.58 -13.05
N PRO A 321 -4.55 2.12 -13.86
CA PRO A 321 -4.52 0.76 -14.37
C PRO A 321 -4.18 -0.28 -13.29
N VAL A 322 -3.66 0.15 -12.12
CA VAL A 322 -3.30 -0.76 -11.04
C VAL A 322 -4.50 -1.57 -10.53
N PHE A 323 -5.68 -0.95 -10.41
CA PHE A 323 -6.86 -1.60 -9.83
C PHE A 323 -7.42 -2.75 -10.67
N PRO A 324 -7.62 -2.62 -12.01
CA PRO A 324 -8.00 -3.77 -12.84
C PRO A 324 -6.92 -4.85 -12.92
N LEU A 325 -5.63 -4.51 -12.76
CA LEU A 325 -4.55 -5.50 -12.70
C LEU A 325 -4.57 -6.29 -11.39
N VAL A 326 -4.63 -5.60 -10.24
CA VAL A 326 -4.75 -6.24 -8.92
C VAL A 326 -5.99 -7.13 -8.87
N HIS A 327 -7.15 -6.65 -9.36
CA HIS A 327 -8.38 -7.44 -9.39
C HIS A 327 -8.19 -8.75 -10.17
N ARG A 328 -7.46 -8.69 -11.28
CA ARG A 328 -7.16 -9.87 -12.08
C ARG A 328 -6.19 -10.84 -11.42
N VAL A 329 -5.22 -10.33 -10.66
CA VAL A 329 -4.35 -11.16 -9.82
C VAL A 329 -5.16 -11.89 -8.76
N LEU A 330 -6.10 -11.21 -8.10
CA LEU A 330 -6.95 -11.78 -7.04
C LEU A 330 -8.01 -12.77 -7.60
N TYR A 331 -8.59 -12.48 -8.76
CA TYR A 331 -9.74 -13.19 -9.31
C TYR A 331 -9.47 -13.73 -10.73
N ARG A 332 -8.55 -14.69 -10.84
CA ARG A 332 -7.95 -15.28 -12.07
C ARG A 332 -8.86 -15.49 -13.30
N ASP A 333 -10.19 -15.52 -13.13
CA ASP A 333 -11.19 -15.64 -14.19
C ASP A 333 -11.30 -14.41 -15.11
N ALA A 334 -10.68 -13.28 -14.75
CA ALA A 334 -10.64 -12.11 -15.62
C ALA A 334 -9.69 -12.35 -16.82
N LYS A 335 -10.23 -12.28 -18.04
CA LYS A 335 -9.45 -12.42 -19.28
C LYS A 335 -8.26 -11.44 -19.35
N PRO A 336 -7.14 -11.83 -20.01
CA PRO A 336 -6.18 -10.92 -20.63
C PRO A 336 -6.79 -9.59 -21.02
N GLY A 337 -6.33 -8.50 -20.38
CA GLY A 337 -6.55 -7.18 -20.97
C GLY A 337 -5.86 -7.13 -22.33
N SER A 338 -6.27 -6.24 -23.22
CA SER A 338 -5.70 -6.17 -24.56
C SER A 338 -4.20 -5.86 -24.52
N GLN A 339 -3.47 -6.23 -25.58
CA GLN A 339 -2.08 -5.81 -25.77
C GLN A 339 -1.91 -4.29 -25.81
N ALA A 340 -2.97 -3.54 -26.16
CA ALA A 340 -2.97 -2.09 -26.05
C ALA A 340 -2.96 -1.62 -24.59
N PHE A 341 -3.68 -2.30 -23.70
CA PHE A 341 -3.63 -2.01 -22.27
C PHE A 341 -2.26 -2.36 -21.68
N ALA A 342 -1.67 -3.49 -22.07
CA ALA A 342 -0.30 -3.85 -21.66
C ALA A 342 0.71 -2.75 -22.04
N ARG A 343 0.72 -2.31 -23.30
CA ARG A 343 1.58 -1.22 -23.79
C ARG A 343 1.34 0.11 -23.07
N LYS A 344 0.09 0.42 -22.72
CA LYS A 344 -0.24 1.60 -21.91
C LYS A 344 0.43 1.55 -20.53
N VAL A 345 0.37 0.40 -19.87
CA VAL A 345 0.94 0.22 -18.53
C VAL A 345 2.46 0.25 -18.57
N GLU A 346 3.06 -0.44 -19.54
CA GLU A 346 4.49 -0.44 -19.77
C GLU A 346 5.03 0.97 -20.02
N LYS A 347 4.37 1.75 -20.90
CA LYS A 347 4.70 3.16 -21.11
C LYS A 347 4.67 3.95 -19.80
N LEU A 348 3.66 3.72 -18.96
CA LEU A 348 3.54 4.40 -17.67
C LEU A 348 4.68 4.04 -16.70
N LEU A 349 5.15 2.80 -16.72
CA LEU A 349 6.32 2.35 -15.95
C LEU A 349 7.63 2.95 -16.51
N LEU A 350 7.75 3.08 -17.83
CA LEU A 350 8.90 3.72 -18.48
C LEU A 350 8.98 5.21 -18.16
N GLU A 351 7.84 5.90 -18.06
CA GLU A 351 7.75 7.32 -17.63
C GLU A 351 8.17 7.57 -16.17
N ALA A 352 8.28 6.52 -15.34
CA ALA A 352 8.71 6.68 -13.95
C ALA A 352 10.18 7.10 -13.86
N PRO A 353 10.56 8.01 -12.96
CA PRO A 353 11.93 8.52 -12.88
C PRO A 353 12.88 7.45 -12.38
N VAL A 354 14.07 7.34 -12.95
CA VAL A 354 15.04 6.28 -12.60
C VAL A 354 15.42 6.32 -11.12
N GLY A 355 15.72 7.52 -10.59
CA GLY A 355 16.10 7.71 -9.19
C GLY A 355 14.95 7.61 -8.19
N GLY A 356 13.70 7.55 -8.66
CA GLY A 356 12.52 7.55 -7.80
C GLY A 356 11.55 8.70 -8.01
N PRO A 357 10.29 8.54 -7.58
CA PRO A 357 9.34 9.64 -7.59
C PRO A 357 9.76 10.68 -6.54
N ALA A 358 9.77 11.95 -6.93
CA ALA A 358 9.95 13.07 -6.03
C ALA A 358 8.95 14.17 -6.38
N ARG A 359 8.68 15.10 -5.45
CA ARG A 359 7.70 16.17 -5.63
C ARG A 359 7.90 16.96 -6.92
N ASN A 360 9.16 17.28 -7.24
CA ASN A 360 9.52 18.14 -8.37
C ASN A 360 9.80 17.35 -9.65
N THR A 361 9.57 16.04 -9.66
CA THR A 361 9.83 15.26 -10.86
C THR A 361 8.77 15.54 -11.93
N PRO A 362 9.18 15.88 -13.17
CA PRO A 362 8.24 16.08 -14.26
C PRO A 362 7.35 14.85 -14.48
N GLY A 363 6.09 15.11 -14.82
CA GLY A 363 5.13 14.06 -15.15
C GLY A 363 4.17 13.77 -14.01
N THR A 364 3.90 12.49 -13.79
CA THR A 364 2.78 12.05 -12.95
C THR A 364 3.21 11.20 -11.75
N TRP A 365 4.52 10.93 -11.61
CA TRP A 365 5.14 10.21 -10.50
C TRP A 365 5.74 11.20 -9.50
N ASN A 366 4.89 12.04 -8.92
CA ASN A 366 5.32 13.13 -8.03
C ASN A 366 4.50 13.23 -6.74
N ALA A 367 3.75 12.17 -6.43
CA ALA A 367 3.00 12.00 -5.21
C ALA A 367 3.59 10.88 -4.37
N SER A 368 3.30 10.92 -3.08
CA SER A 368 3.57 9.82 -2.14
C SER A 368 2.93 8.51 -2.61
N ASN A 369 1.75 8.61 -3.24
CA ASN A 369 1.10 7.51 -3.92
C ASN A 369 0.18 8.00 -5.06
N ARG A 370 0.56 7.63 -6.28
CA ARG A 370 -0.10 7.99 -7.54
C ARG A 370 -1.48 7.35 -7.74
N TRP A 371 -1.90 6.45 -6.87
CA TRP A 371 -3.21 5.82 -6.97
C TRP A 371 -4.24 6.48 -6.07
N LEU A 372 -3.82 7.35 -5.14
CA LEU A 372 -4.72 8.07 -4.22
C LEU A 372 -5.29 9.36 -4.82
N ALA A 373 -4.46 10.15 -5.49
CA ALA A 373 -4.85 11.48 -5.94
C ALA A 373 -5.43 11.50 -7.37
N SER A 374 -5.96 12.66 -7.75
CA SER A 374 -6.40 12.94 -9.12
C SER A 374 -5.24 13.46 -9.97
N ARG A 375 -5.36 13.37 -11.31
CA ARG A 375 -4.39 14.00 -12.23
C ARG A 375 -4.19 15.50 -11.98
N LYS A 376 -5.23 16.20 -11.52
CA LYS A 376 -5.17 17.63 -11.17
C LYS A 376 -4.40 17.84 -9.86
N SER A 377 -4.59 16.96 -8.88
CA SER A 377 -3.86 16.98 -7.61
C SER A 377 -2.36 16.76 -7.82
N TYR A 378 -1.96 15.89 -8.76
CA TYR A 378 -0.55 15.70 -9.13
C TYR A 378 0.11 16.97 -9.68
N ARG A 379 -0.63 17.92 -10.26
CA ARG A 379 -0.02 19.15 -10.76
C ARG A 379 0.55 20.06 -9.66
N LYS A 380 0.15 19.89 -8.40
CA LYS A 380 0.61 20.72 -7.28
C LYS A 380 1.57 19.99 -6.31
N GLY A 381 1.73 18.68 -6.48
CA GLY A 381 2.31 17.79 -5.47
C GLY A 381 1.37 17.59 -4.29
N ASP A 382 1.44 16.43 -3.63
CA ASP A 382 0.66 16.11 -2.42
C ASP A 382 1.44 16.37 -1.12
N SER A 383 2.70 16.80 -1.19
CA SER A 383 3.53 17.02 -0.02
C SER A 383 3.34 18.42 0.57
N PHE A 384 3.16 18.46 1.89
CA PHE A 384 3.30 19.69 2.69
C PHE A 384 4.74 20.24 2.63
N PHE A 385 5.70 19.39 2.26
CA PHE A 385 7.13 19.69 2.28
C PHE A 385 7.66 20.10 0.90
N PRO A 386 8.40 21.22 0.78
CA PRO A 386 8.86 21.75 -0.51
C PRO A 386 9.75 20.77 -1.27
N GLU A 387 10.53 19.96 -0.55
CA GLU A 387 11.37 18.91 -1.08
C GLU A 387 10.99 17.58 -0.42
N ALA A 388 10.48 16.65 -1.22
CA ALA A 388 10.09 15.32 -0.76
C ALA A 388 10.46 14.27 -1.81
N GLN A 389 11.07 13.18 -1.34
CA GLN A 389 11.27 11.94 -2.07
C GLN A 389 10.23 10.93 -1.60
N ASN A 390 9.61 10.24 -2.55
CA ASN A 390 8.57 9.25 -2.28
C ASN A 390 9.13 7.83 -2.40
N THR A 391 8.49 6.91 -1.70
CA THR A 391 8.88 5.48 -1.63
C THR A 391 8.87 4.79 -2.99
N GLY A 392 7.91 5.14 -3.86
CA GLY A 392 7.66 4.43 -5.12
C GLY A 392 7.00 3.06 -4.95
N LEU A 393 6.32 2.82 -3.81
CA LEU A 393 5.53 1.60 -3.57
C LEU A 393 4.45 1.40 -4.64
N ASP A 394 3.83 2.49 -5.06
CA ASP A 394 2.82 2.55 -6.13
C ASP A 394 3.37 2.08 -7.49
N TYR A 395 4.63 2.41 -7.81
CA TYR A 395 5.36 1.91 -8.97
C TYR A 395 5.66 0.42 -8.82
N MET A 396 6.20 0.01 -7.68
CA MET A 396 6.60 -1.39 -7.43
C MET A 396 5.39 -2.34 -7.52
N VAL A 397 4.25 -1.97 -6.93
CA VAL A 397 3.02 -2.75 -7.07
C VAL A 397 2.56 -2.81 -8.52
N LEU A 398 2.50 -1.67 -9.25
CA LEU A 398 2.08 -1.66 -10.65
C LEU A 398 2.99 -2.54 -11.52
N HIS A 399 4.31 -2.43 -11.35
CA HIS A 399 5.30 -3.26 -12.02
C HIS A 399 5.00 -4.74 -11.78
N ASN A 400 4.85 -5.13 -10.51
CA ASN A 400 4.72 -6.53 -10.18
C ASN A 400 3.42 -7.13 -10.71
N VAL A 401 2.28 -6.44 -10.54
CA VAL A 401 1.00 -6.94 -11.07
C VAL A 401 0.94 -6.91 -12.59
N TYR A 402 1.62 -5.97 -13.26
CA TYR A 402 1.76 -5.99 -14.72
C TYR A 402 2.48 -7.26 -15.19
N ARG A 403 3.65 -7.55 -14.60
CA ARG A 403 4.47 -8.74 -14.91
C ARG A 403 3.71 -10.05 -14.63
N LEU A 404 3.04 -10.14 -13.48
CA LEU A 404 2.21 -11.32 -13.12
C LEU A 404 1.08 -11.57 -14.12
N VAL A 405 0.54 -10.51 -14.71
CA VAL A 405 -0.65 -10.57 -15.57
C VAL A 405 -0.34 -10.79 -17.05
N TYR A 406 0.79 -10.27 -17.54
CA TYR A 406 1.10 -10.22 -18.97
C TYR A 406 2.26 -11.08 -19.43
N GLU A 407 3.17 -11.44 -18.55
CA GLU A 407 4.38 -12.15 -18.95
C GLU A 407 4.25 -13.64 -18.70
N SER A 408 4.95 -14.45 -19.49
CA SER A 408 4.99 -15.90 -19.31
C SER A 408 5.98 -16.29 -18.21
N PRO A 409 5.82 -17.47 -17.57
CA PRO A 409 6.78 -17.93 -16.56
C PRO A 409 8.16 -18.24 -17.15
N GLU A 410 8.21 -18.69 -18.41
CA GLU A 410 9.40 -19.30 -19.04
C GLU A 410 10.40 -18.29 -19.63
N GLY A 411 9.99 -17.03 -19.82
CA GLY A 411 10.82 -16.01 -20.49
C GLY A 411 11.47 -15.00 -19.56
N HIS A 412 11.24 -15.06 -18.25
CA HIS A 412 11.52 -13.93 -17.37
C HIS A 412 12.59 -14.21 -16.30
N ASN A 413 13.69 -13.46 -16.38
CA ASN A 413 14.76 -13.47 -15.39
C ASN A 413 14.50 -12.43 -14.28
N PHE A 414 13.46 -12.62 -13.46
CA PHE A 414 13.26 -11.76 -12.27
C PHE A 414 14.14 -12.31 -11.15
N ARG A 415 15.31 -11.72 -10.95
CA ARG A 415 16.24 -12.12 -9.88
C ARG A 415 16.68 -10.91 -9.09
N MET A 416 16.73 -11.06 -7.78
CA MET A 416 17.28 -10.06 -6.88
C MET A 416 18.79 -9.89 -7.15
N PRO A 417 19.26 -8.68 -7.50
CA PRO A 417 20.67 -8.43 -7.73
C PRO A 417 21.51 -8.66 -6.47
N GLU A 418 22.77 -9.10 -6.60
CA GLU A 418 23.68 -9.30 -5.44
C GLU A 418 23.82 -8.06 -4.54
N PRO A 419 23.96 -6.82 -5.05
CA PRO A 419 24.04 -5.63 -4.20
C PRO A 419 22.81 -5.41 -3.31
N VAL A 420 21.66 -5.95 -3.71
CA VAL A 420 20.42 -5.91 -2.95
C VAL A 420 20.47 -6.97 -1.83
N LYS A 421 21.01 -8.17 -2.10
CA LYS A 421 21.20 -9.20 -1.08
C LYS A 421 22.18 -8.79 0.02
N ASP A 422 23.27 -8.11 -0.34
CA ASP A 422 24.27 -7.68 0.64
C ASP A 422 23.72 -6.63 1.62
N ALA A 423 22.84 -5.75 1.15
CA ALA A 423 22.15 -4.79 2.01
C ALA A 423 21.35 -5.47 3.14
N PHE A 424 20.93 -6.72 2.94
CA PHE A 424 20.19 -7.52 3.91
C PHE A 424 21.06 -8.14 5.01
N ARG A 425 22.36 -8.35 4.76
CA ARG A 425 23.26 -9.02 5.70
C ARG A 425 23.83 -8.09 6.77
N VAL A 426 23.76 -6.78 6.55
CA VAL A 426 24.49 -5.76 7.32
C VAL A 426 23.60 -5.03 8.33
N ARG A 427 22.32 -5.37 8.43
CA ARG A 427 21.33 -4.76 9.33
C ARG A 427 20.58 -5.84 10.09
#